data_AF-A0A1Y6D5B0-F1
#
_entry.id   AF-A0A1Y6D5B0-F1
#
_cell.length_a   1.000
_cell.length_b   1.000
_cell.length_c   1.000
_cell.angle_alpha   90.00
_cell.angle_beta   90.00
_cell.angle_gamma   90.00
#
_symmetry.space_group_name_H-M   'P 1'
#
loop_
_entity.id
_entity.type
_entity.pdbx_description
1 polymer ?
#
loop_
_entity_poly.entity_id
_entity_poly.type
_entity_poly.pdbx_seq_one_letter_code
_entity_poly.pdbx_strand_id
1 'polypeptide(L)'
;MTTLTIQPSGKTVEVTEGMTLLEAILAAGENLMHKCGGNAQCGSCHIFLQAGKKGVSRPAAPEHSKLDTIVGVGSKSRLACQSKVLGTEDITVELLSFV
;
A
#
# COMPACT_ATOMS: atom_id res chain seq x y z
N MET A 1 13.38 8.74 -10.11
CA MET A 1 13.33 7.84 -8.96
C MET A 1 12.19 8.33 -8.08
N THR A 2 11.35 7.44 -7.59
CA THR A 2 10.16 7.79 -6.80
C THR A 2 10.46 7.54 -5.34
N THR A 3 10.11 8.49 -4.49
CA THR A 3 10.28 8.36 -3.05
C THR A 3 9.00 7.82 -2.42
N LEU A 4 9.12 6.75 -1.63
CA LEU A 4 8.07 6.26 -0.75
C LEU A 4 8.34 6.71 0.68
N THR A 5 7.39 7.42 1.28
CA THR A 5 7.39 7.78 2.71
C THR A 5 6.43 6.88 3.47
N ILE A 6 6.90 6.22 4.53
CA ILE A 6 6.14 5.28 5.35
C ILE A 6 5.86 5.90 6.72
N GLN A 7 4.59 6.05 7.06
CA GLN A 7 4.12 6.55 8.35
C GLN A 7 3.61 5.39 9.23
N PRO A 8 3.73 5.49 10.57
CA PRO A 8 4.22 6.64 11.35
C PRO A 8 5.75 6.68 11.55
N SER A 9 6.51 5.70 11.03
CA SER A 9 7.96 5.64 11.24
C SER A 9 8.73 6.82 10.60
N GLY A 10 8.11 7.49 9.62
CA GLY A 10 8.72 8.58 8.85
C GLY A 10 9.81 8.11 7.90
N LYS A 11 10.00 6.79 7.74
CA LYS A 11 11.06 6.23 6.90
C LYS A 11 10.79 6.56 5.43
N THR A 12 11.82 6.99 4.72
CA THR A 12 11.80 7.23 3.28
C THR A 12 12.70 6.24 2.57
N VAL A 13 12.21 5.69 1.46
CA VAL A 13 12.99 4.79 0.61
C VAL A 13 12.74 5.11 -0.86
N GLU A 14 13.75 4.88 -1.69
CA GLU A 14 13.56 4.92 -3.13
C GLU A 14 12.90 3.64 -3.62
N VAL A 15 11.92 3.80 -4.50
CA VAL A 15 11.17 2.69 -5.09
C VAL A 15 11.22 2.75 -6.61
N THR A 16 11.20 1.57 -7.22
CA THR A 16 11.20 1.41 -8.67
C THR A 16 9.78 1.22 -9.19
N GLU A 17 9.53 1.74 -10.39
CA GLU A 17 8.30 1.44 -11.12
C GLU A 17 8.11 -0.08 -11.24
N GLY A 18 6.86 -0.52 -11.12
CA GLY A 18 6.46 -1.90 -11.23
C GLY A 18 6.51 -2.71 -9.92
N MET A 19 7.18 -2.20 -8.88
CA MET A 19 7.14 -2.81 -7.54
C MET A 19 5.76 -2.56 -6.88
N THR A 20 5.28 -3.49 -6.06
CA THR A 20 4.11 -3.26 -5.21
C THR A 20 4.49 -2.47 -3.96
N LEU A 21 3.55 -1.72 -3.40
CA LEU A 21 3.79 -1.04 -2.12
C LEU A 21 4.12 -2.05 -1.01
N LEU A 22 3.54 -3.26 -1.04
CA LEU A 22 3.90 -4.31 -0.08
C LEU A 22 5.40 -4.66 -0.16
N GLU A 23 5.91 -4.96 -1.37
CA GLU A 23 7.33 -5.29 -1.56
C GLU A 23 8.23 -4.13 -1.12
N ALA A 24 7.88 -2.89 -1.46
CA ALA A 24 8.64 -1.70 -1.08
C ALA A 24 8.69 -1.50 0.44
N ILE A 25 7.56 -1.67 1.13
CA ILE A 25 7.46 -1.55 2.59
C ILE A 25 8.31 -2.64 3.27
N LEU A 26 8.22 -3.89 2.82
CA LEU A 26 9.01 -4.99 3.37
C LEU A 26 10.52 -4.80 3.10
N ALA A 27 10.89 -4.33 1.90
CA ALA A 27 12.28 -4.02 1.56
C ALA A 27 12.84 -2.86 2.39
N ALA A 28 11.99 -1.93 2.83
CA ALA A 28 12.34 -0.87 3.79
C ALA A 28 12.54 -1.38 5.23
N GLY A 29 12.35 -2.68 5.47
CA GLY A 29 12.43 -3.30 6.80
C GLY A 29 11.24 -3.00 7.70
N GLU A 30 10.13 -2.49 7.14
CA GLU A 30 8.88 -2.29 7.86
C GLU A 30 8.04 -3.57 7.79
N ASN A 31 7.29 -3.85 8.86
CA ASN A 31 6.45 -5.05 8.90
C ASN A 31 5.02 -4.72 8.46
N LEU A 32 4.51 -5.45 7.48
CA LEU A 32 3.12 -5.38 7.04
C LEU A 32 2.58 -6.78 6.81
N MET A 33 1.48 -7.13 7.48
CA MET A 33 0.92 -8.49 7.40
C MET A 33 0.39 -8.80 6.00
N HIS A 34 0.68 -10.00 5.48
CA HIS A 34 0.26 -10.41 4.13
C HIS A 34 -0.16 -11.89 4.08
N LYS A 35 -1.16 -12.26 4.89
CA LYS A 35 -1.55 -13.66 5.13
C LYS A 35 -1.88 -14.47 3.87
N CYS A 36 -2.44 -13.84 2.84
CA CYS A 36 -2.82 -14.50 1.58
C CYS A 36 -1.73 -14.48 0.50
N GLY A 37 -0.52 -14.00 0.80
CA GLY A 37 0.58 -13.93 -0.17
C GLY A 37 0.35 -12.96 -1.33
N GLY A 38 -0.49 -11.93 -1.15
CA GLY A 38 -0.73 -10.92 -2.19
C GLY A 38 -1.91 -11.20 -3.13
N ASN A 39 -2.80 -12.15 -2.81
CA ASN A 39 -3.93 -12.54 -3.66
C ASN A 39 -5.24 -11.77 -3.42
N ALA A 40 -5.18 -10.60 -2.77
CA ALA A 40 -6.36 -9.78 -2.41
C ALA A 40 -7.47 -10.48 -1.59
N GLN A 41 -7.15 -11.54 -0.82
CA GLN A 41 -8.14 -12.34 -0.09
C GLN A 41 -8.26 -12.01 1.41
N CYS A 42 -7.20 -11.49 2.05
CA CYS A 42 -7.16 -11.37 3.51
C CYS A 42 -7.40 -9.96 4.07
N GLY A 43 -7.03 -8.90 3.35
CA GLY A 43 -7.10 -7.53 3.86
C GLY A 43 -6.01 -7.15 4.87
N SER A 44 -5.13 -8.06 5.28
CA SER A 44 -4.12 -7.80 6.31
C SER A 44 -3.04 -6.78 5.90
N CYS A 45 -2.91 -6.50 4.61
CA CYS A 45 -1.98 -5.51 4.05
C CYS A 45 -2.67 -4.18 3.74
N HIS A 46 -3.80 -3.92 4.41
CA HIS A 46 -4.54 -2.67 4.29
C HIS A 46 -3.69 -1.50 4.85
N ILE A 47 -3.58 -0.47 4.04
CA ILE A 47 -2.89 0.79 4.35
C ILE A 47 -3.78 1.98 3.98
N PHE A 48 -3.42 3.16 4.47
CA PHE A 48 -3.91 4.41 3.88
C PHE A 48 -2.88 5.04 2.96
N LEU A 49 -3.31 5.36 1.74
CA LEU A 49 -2.55 6.15 0.78
C LEU A 49 -2.81 7.63 1.07
N GLN A 50 -1.89 8.27 1.78
CA GLN A 50 -2.02 9.67 2.22
C GLN A 50 -1.73 10.65 1.08
N ALA A 51 -0.76 10.32 0.21
CA ALA A 51 -0.40 11.11 -0.97
C ALA A 51 0.10 10.19 -2.10
N GLY A 52 0.19 10.73 -3.33
CA GLY A 52 0.74 9.98 -4.46
C GLY A 52 -0.27 9.07 -5.17
N LYS A 53 -1.55 9.47 -5.26
CA LYS A 53 -2.62 8.63 -5.84
C LYS A 53 -2.40 8.29 -7.32
N LYS A 54 -1.80 9.19 -8.10
CA LYS A 54 -1.41 8.94 -9.50
C LYS A 54 -0.08 8.20 -9.61
N GLY A 55 0.69 8.17 -8.52
CA GLY A 55 1.95 7.42 -8.36
C GLY A 55 1.74 5.91 -8.24
N VAL A 56 0.50 5.44 -8.10
CA VAL A 56 0.18 4.01 -7.97
C VAL A 56 -0.95 3.59 -8.91
N SER A 57 -0.99 2.29 -9.22
CA SER A 57 -2.07 1.67 -10.00
C SER A 57 -3.43 1.98 -9.40
N ARG A 58 -4.45 2.09 -10.26
CA ARG A 58 -5.84 2.16 -9.81
C ARG A 58 -6.23 0.83 -9.15
N PRO A 59 -7.09 0.86 -8.11
CA PRO A 59 -7.61 -0.35 -7.52
C PRO A 59 -8.40 -1.17 -8.55
N ALA A 60 -8.17 -2.48 -8.56
CA ALA A 60 -8.88 -3.43 -9.40
C ALA A 60 -10.12 -3.99 -8.68
N ALA A 61 -11.01 -4.67 -9.40
CA ALA A 61 -12.24 -5.23 -8.82
C ALA A 61 -12.00 -6.15 -7.61
N PRO A 62 -11.02 -7.08 -7.61
CA PRO A 62 -10.75 -7.92 -6.44
C PRO A 62 -10.32 -7.12 -5.20
N GLU A 63 -9.54 -6.06 -5.40
CA GLU A 63 -9.15 -5.16 -4.31
C GLU A 63 -10.38 -4.46 -3.71
N HIS A 64 -11.25 -3.91 -4.56
CA HIS A 64 -12.50 -3.27 -4.14
C HIS A 64 -13.38 -4.22 -3.35
N SER A 65 -13.68 -5.40 -3.90
CA SER A 65 -14.53 -6.40 -3.24
C SER A 65 -13.97 -6.79 -1.88
N LYS A 66 -12.64 -6.82 -1.71
CA LYS A 66 -12.06 -7.14 -0.41
C LYS A 66 -12.12 -5.97 0.57
N LEU A 67 -11.82 -4.75 0.12
CA LEU A 67 -11.91 -3.55 0.96
C LEU A 67 -13.33 -3.35 1.49
N ASP A 68 -14.37 -3.63 0.70
CA ASP A 68 -15.77 -3.52 1.12
C ASP A 68 -16.13 -4.43 2.32
N THR A 69 -15.33 -5.48 2.58
CA THR A 69 -15.52 -6.38 3.75
C THR A 69 -14.83 -5.89 5.02
N ILE A 70 -14.06 -4.80 4.96
CA ILE A 70 -13.23 -4.31 6.07
C ILE A 70 -13.93 -3.10 6.71
N VAL A 71 -14.08 -3.13 8.03
CA VAL A 71 -14.63 -1.99 8.78
C VAL A 71 -13.61 -0.85 8.79
N GLY A 72 -14.08 0.39 8.58
CA GLY A 72 -13.22 1.58 8.62
C GLY A 72 -12.47 1.87 7.31
N VAL A 73 -12.85 1.24 6.20
CA VAL A 73 -12.36 1.64 4.87
C VAL A 73 -12.89 3.00 4.45
N GLY A 74 -12.08 3.70 3.66
CA GLY A 74 -12.40 5.02 3.15
C GLY A 74 -11.67 5.30 1.84
N SER A 75 -11.76 6.53 1.33
CA SER A 75 -11.23 6.92 0.01
C SER A 75 -9.71 6.76 -0.17
N LYS A 76 -8.97 6.68 0.95
CA LYS A 76 -7.52 6.45 0.99
C LYS A 76 -7.14 4.98 1.17
N SER A 77 -8.11 4.10 1.42
CA SER A 77 -7.84 2.68 1.67
C SER A 77 -7.34 1.99 0.43
N ARG A 78 -6.22 1.28 0.58
CA ARG A 78 -5.63 0.43 -0.45
C ARG A 78 -5.12 -0.86 0.16
N LEU A 79 -5.09 -1.91 -0.64
CA LEU A 79 -4.30 -3.10 -0.32
C LEU A 79 -2.89 -2.89 -0.87
N ALA A 80 -1.88 -2.83 -0.01
CA ALA A 80 -0.50 -2.58 -0.41
C ALA A 80 -0.01 -3.60 -1.45
N CYS A 81 -0.46 -4.86 -1.38
CA CYS A 81 -0.10 -5.91 -2.32
C CYS A 81 -0.71 -5.73 -3.73
N GLN A 82 -1.76 -4.91 -3.87
CA GLN A 82 -2.42 -4.64 -5.15
C GLN A 82 -2.04 -3.26 -5.72
N SER A 83 -1.27 -2.48 -4.97
CA SER A 83 -0.91 -1.11 -5.30
C SER A 83 0.48 -1.09 -5.93
N LYS A 84 0.54 -1.01 -7.26
CA LYS A 84 1.79 -1.03 -8.03
C LYS A 84 2.32 0.39 -8.24
N VAL A 85 3.59 0.63 -7.99
CA VAL A 85 4.25 1.92 -8.22
C VAL A 85 4.34 2.19 -9.72
N LEU A 86 3.95 3.39 -10.13
CA LEU A 86 3.94 3.84 -11.53
C LEU A 86 5.07 4.82 -11.86
N GLY A 87 5.84 5.27 -10.86
CA GLY A 87 6.99 6.14 -11.11
C GLY A 87 6.66 7.61 -11.43
N THR A 88 5.40 8.02 -11.32
CA THR A 88 4.92 9.33 -11.81
C THR A 88 4.98 10.46 -10.78
N GLU A 89 4.90 10.13 -9.47
CA GLU A 89 5.00 11.08 -8.36
C GLU A 89 5.42 10.33 -7.08
N ASP A 90 5.87 11.08 -6.07
CA ASP A 90 6.20 10.57 -4.75
C ASP A 90 4.94 10.09 -4.00
N ILE A 91 5.14 9.09 -3.15
CA ILE A 91 4.06 8.35 -2.49
C ILE A 91 4.22 8.44 -0.98
N THR A 92 3.12 8.71 -0.27
CA THR A 92 3.09 8.64 1.20
C THR A 92 2.02 7.66 1.62
N VAL A 93 2.43 6.66 2.41
CA VAL A 93 1.53 5.64 2.97
C VAL A 93 1.57 5.69 4.48
N GLU A 94 0.47 5.25 5.09
CA GLU A 94 0.37 5.04 6.51
C GLU A 94 0.04 3.57 6.77
N LEU A 95 0.89 2.91 7.55
CA LEU A 95 0.68 1.57 8.03
C LEU A 95 -0.37 1.63 9.14
N LEU A 96 -1.42 0.82 8.99
CA LEU A 96 -2.45 0.73 10.00
C LEU A 96 -1.93 -0.15 11.13
N SER A 97 -1.60 0.49 12.24
CA SER A 97 -1.40 -0.19 13.52
C SER A 97 -2.77 -0.69 13.99
N PHE A 98 -3.22 -1.83 13.47
CA PHE A 98 -4.26 -2.57 14.17
C PHE A 98 -3.62 -3.07 15.47
N VAL A 99 -3.95 -2.40 16.57
CA VAL A 99 -3.78 -2.93 17.93
C VAL A 99 -4.38 -4.33 18.01
#